data_AF-A0A1Z4KF42-F1
#
_entry.id   AF-A0A1Z4KF42-F1
#
_cell.length_a   1.000
_cell.length_b   1.000
_cell.length_c   1.000
_cell.angle_alpha   90.00
_cell.angle_beta   90.00
_cell.angle_gamma   90.00
#
_symmetry.space_group_name_H-M   'P 1'
#
loop_
_entity.id
_entity.type
_entity.pdbx_description
1 polymer ?
#
loop_
_entity_poly.entity_id
_entity_poly.type
_entity_poly.pdbx_seq_one_letter_code
_entity_poly.pdbx_strand_id
1 'polypeptide(L)'
;MQPFLEAPESLSVDCEISPTLKRAWVRIAFESVDKGKVFGRGGRNIQAIRTVISAAAELAGQSVYLDIYGSTTPGREGMFVEEDQQERTPPPISRERSGNAPPRPVVKPRTR
;
A
#
# COMPACT_ATOMS: atom_id res chain seq x y z
N MET A 1 8.30 -11.94 -32.83
CA MET A 1 8.02 -12.04 -31.38
C MET A 1 6.90 -13.04 -31.19
N GLN A 2 7.01 -13.92 -30.20
CA GLN A 2 5.92 -14.80 -29.79
C GLN A 2 5.19 -14.16 -28.58
N PRO A 3 3.85 -14.33 -28.44
CA PRO A 3 3.11 -13.82 -27.30
C PRO A 3 3.66 -14.35 -25.97
N PHE A 4 3.62 -13.51 -24.94
CA PHE A 4 4.05 -13.90 -23.59
C PHE A 4 3.10 -14.94 -22.98
N LEU A 5 1.80 -14.78 -23.21
CA LEU A 5 0.72 -15.64 -22.75
C LEU A 5 0.50 -16.80 -23.73
N GLU A 6 0.10 -17.96 -23.21
CA GLU A 6 -0.32 -19.12 -23.99
C GLU A 6 -1.67 -18.88 -24.68
N ALA A 7 -2.60 -18.19 -24.00
CA ALA A 7 -3.92 -17.83 -24.54
C ALA A 7 -4.10 -16.30 -24.55
N PRO A 8 -3.36 -15.55 -25.40
CA PRO A 8 -3.40 -14.09 -25.42
C PRO A 8 -4.79 -13.50 -25.70
N GLU A 9 -5.64 -14.22 -26.44
CA GLU A 9 -7.03 -13.86 -26.72
C GLU A 9 -7.94 -13.90 -25.48
N SER A 10 -7.53 -14.62 -24.42
CA SER A 10 -8.25 -14.67 -23.14
C SER A 10 -7.94 -13.49 -22.22
N LEU A 11 -6.94 -12.67 -22.57
CA LEU A 11 -6.57 -11.50 -21.80
C LEU A 11 -7.66 -10.42 -21.94
N SER A 12 -8.31 -10.11 -20.82
CA SER A 12 -9.27 -9.02 -20.72
C SER A 12 -8.75 -7.95 -19.77
N VAL A 13 -8.88 -6.69 -20.20
CA VAL A 13 -8.48 -5.52 -19.42
C VAL A 13 -9.64 -4.53 -19.44
N ASP A 14 -10.07 -4.12 -18.26
CA ASP A 14 -11.01 -3.01 -18.07
C ASP A 14 -10.34 -1.88 -17.30
N CYS A 15 -10.65 -0.65 -17.66
CA CYS A 15 -10.04 0.54 -17.08
C CYS A 15 -11.12 1.60 -16.83
N GLU A 16 -11.25 2.01 -15.57
CA GLU A 16 -12.16 3.06 -15.16
C GLU A 16 -11.36 4.22 -14.57
N ILE A 17 -11.64 5.44 -15.02
CA ILE A 17 -10.94 6.65 -14.57
C ILE A 17 -11.96 7.56 -13.90
N SER A 18 -11.66 8.01 -12.68
CA SER A 18 -12.36 9.10 -12.02
C SER A 18 -11.51 10.37 -12.13
N PRO A 19 -11.92 11.34 -12.97
CA PRO A 19 -11.24 12.63 -13.08
C PRO A 19 -11.28 13.41 -11.76
N THR A 20 -12.40 13.34 -11.05
CA THR A 20 -12.62 14.04 -9.79
C THR A 20 -11.66 13.57 -8.70
N LEU A 21 -11.44 12.26 -8.60
CA LEU A 21 -10.56 11.66 -7.60
C LEU A 21 -9.12 11.50 -8.07
N LYS A 22 -8.81 11.91 -9.32
CA LYS A 22 -7.53 11.63 -10.00
C LYS A 22 -7.09 10.19 -9.79
N ARG A 23 -8.01 9.25 -10.02
CA ARG A 23 -7.80 7.83 -9.74
C ARG A 23 -8.19 6.97 -10.93
N ALA A 24 -7.35 5.97 -11.22
CA ALA A 24 -7.63 4.93 -12.18
C ALA A 24 -7.83 3.57 -11.48
N TRP A 25 -8.80 2.79 -11.93
CA TRP A 25 -8.99 1.39 -11.57
C TRP A 25 -8.72 0.55 -12.80
N VAL A 26 -7.73 -0.34 -12.70
CA VAL A 26 -7.36 -1.28 -13.75
C VAL A 26 -7.71 -2.68 -13.27
N ARG A 27 -8.49 -3.40 -14.07
CA ARG A 27 -8.96 -4.76 -13.79
C ARG A 27 -8.46 -5.68 -14.90
N ILE A 28 -7.72 -6.73 -14.54
CA ILE A 28 -7.10 -7.65 -15.50
C ILE A 28 -7.56 -9.08 -15.23
N ALA A 29 -7.99 -9.78 -16.29
CA ALA A 29 -8.30 -11.21 -16.27
C ALA A 29 -7.53 -11.94 -17.37
N PHE A 30 -7.14 -13.18 -17.11
CA PHE A 30 -6.48 -14.09 -18.06
C PHE A 30 -6.79 -15.53 -17.68
N GLU A 31 -6.58 -16.45 -18.61
CA GLU A 31 -6.80 -17.88 -18.36
C GLU A 31 -5.85 -18.44 -17.28
N SER A 32 -6.33 -19.42 -16.52
CA SER A 32 -5.59 -20.05 -15.43
C SER A 32 -4.24 -20.64 -15.84
N VAL A 33 -4.12 -21.10 -17.11
CA VAL A 33 -2.88 -21.62 -17.70
C VAL A 33 -1.74 -20.59 -17.69
N ASP A 34 -2.10 -19.30 -17.77
CA ASP A 34 -1.16 -18.19 -17.84
C ASP A 34 -0.77 -17.63 -16.47
N LYS A 35 -1.44 -18.07 -15.40
CA LYS A 35 -1.18 -17.63 -14.03
C LYS A 35 0.30 -17.78 -13.64
N GLY A 36 0.93 -18.90 -13.94
CA GLY A 36 2.34 -19.12 -13.60
C GLY A 36 3.27 -18.08 -14.24
N LYS A 37 2.98 -17.65 -15.47
CA LYS A 37 3.76 -16.66 -16.20
C LYS A 37 3.47 -15.24 -15.72
N VAL A 38 2.20 -14.89 -15.56
CA VAL A 38 1.78 -13.55 -15.11
C VAL A 38 2.32 -13.23 -13.73
N PHE A 39 2.18 -14.15 -12.77
CA PHE A 39 2.76 -13.96 -11.44
C PHE A 39 4.29 -14.06 -11.48
N GLY A 40 4.81 -15.00 -12.27
CA GLY A 40 6.24 -15.30 -12.33
C GLY A 40 6.74 -15.96 -11.05
N ARG A 41 7.99 -16.44 -11.08
CA ARG A 41 8.63 -17.04 -9.89
C ARG A 41 8.75 -16.00 -8.77
N GLY A 42 8.14 -16.31 -7.62
CA GLY A 42 8.14 -15.42 -6.44
C GLY A 42 7.34 -14.12 -6.64
N GLY A 43 6.42 -14.05 -7.60
CA GLY A 43 5.62 -12.85 -7.84
C GLY A 43 6.38 -11.70 -8.54
N ARG A 44 7.61 -11.94 -9.03
CA ARG A 44 8.45 -10.88 -9.59
C ARG A 44 7.84 -10.23 -10.82
N ASN A 45 7.20 -11.01 -11.68
CA ASN A 45 6.62 -10.48 -12.92
C ASN A 45 5.42 -9.58 -12.61
N ILE A 46 4.52 -10.04 -11.73
CA ILE A 46 3.37 -9.23 -11.35
C ILE A 46 3.75 -7.98 -10.56
N GLN A 47 4.82 -8.03 -9.78
CA GLN A 47 5.37 -6.83 -9.14
C GLN A 47 5.93 -5.85 -10.16
N ALA A 48 6.66 -6.32 -11.18
CA ALA A 48 7.14 -5.44 -12.24
C ALA A 48 5.98 -4.75 -12.99
N ILE A 49 4.92 -5.51 -13.31
CA ILE A 49 3.70 -4.96 -13.92
C ILE A 49 3.08 -3.88 -13.01
N ARG A 50 2.92 -4.16 -11.71
CA ARG A 50 2.41 -3.20 -10.73
C ARG A 50 3.25 -1.92 -10.69
N THR A 51 4.58 -2.04 -10.61
CA THR A 51 5.50 -0.89 -10.59
C THR A 51 5.35 -0.02 -11.84
N VAL A 52 5.29 -0.61 -13.03
CA VAL A 52 5.16 0.14 -14.28
C VAL A 52 3.82 0.88 -14.34
N ILE A 53 2.73 0.22 -13.94
CA ILE A 53 1.40 0.84 -13.92
C ILE A 53 1.34 1.98 -12.91
N SER A 54 1.90 1.80 -11.71
CA SER A 54 1.99 2.87 -10.70
C SER A 54 2.81 4.06 -11.19
N ALA A 55 3.99 3.82 -11.77
CA ALA A 55 4.83 4.90 -12.30
C ALA A 55 4.11 5.66 -13.44
N ALA A 56 3.40 4.95 -14.32
CA ALA A 56 2.62 5.60 -15.38
C ALA A 56 1.49 6.47 -14.82
N ALA A 57 0.79 6.01 -13.77
CA ALA A 57 -0.25 6.79 -13.10
C ALA A 57 0.32 8.04 -12.42
N GLU A 58 1.46 7.91 -11.73
CA GLU A 58 2.16 9.05 -11.12
C GLU A 58 2.56 10.11 -12.14
N LEU A 59 3.11 9.69 -13.29
CA LEU A 59 3.45 10.60 -14.40
C LEU A 59 2.22 11.31 -14.97
N ALA A 60 1.04 10.68 -14.89
CA ALA A 60 -0.24 11.28 -15.27
C ALA A 60 -0.88 12.13 -14.15
N GLY A 61 -0.24 12.24 -12.98
CA GLY A 61 -0.78 12.95 -11.81
C GLY A 61 -2.00 12.24 -11.20
N GLN A 62 -2.06 10.92 -11.32
CA GLN A 62 -3.15 10.07 -10.84
C GLN A 62 -2.65 8.99 -9.89
N SER A 63 -3.55 8.50 -9.03
CA SER A 63 -3.38 7.26 -8.28
C SER A 63 -3.97 6.08 -9.06
N VAL A 64 -3.48 4.86 -8.83
CA VAL A 64 -4.00 3.67 -9.51
C VAL A 64 -4.28 2.52 -8.55
N TYR A 65 -5.39 1.85 -8.78
CA TYR A 65 -5.76 0.58 -8.16
C TYR A 65 -5.74 -0.52 -9.22
N LEU A 66 -4.94 -1.57 -8.98
CA LEU A 66 -4.82 -2.72 -9.88
C LEU A 66 -5.42 -3.97 -9.23
N ASP A 67 -6.45 -4.50 -9.85
CA ASP A 67 -7.08 -5.78 -9.49
C ASP A 67 -6.83 -6.84 -10.57
N ILE A 68 -6.58 -8.06 -10.13
CA ILE A 68 -6.16 -9.16 -10.98
C ILE A 68 -6.95 -10.42 -10.62
N TYR A 69 -7.86 -10.78 -11.52
CA TYR A 69 -8.69 -11.97 -11.38
C TYR A 69 -7.83 -13.24 -11.47
N GLY A 70 -8.16 -14.24 -10.63
CA GLY A 70 -7.34 -15.45 -10.46
C GLY A 70 -6.21 -15.34 -9.43
N SER A 71 -6.05 -14.17 -8.79
CA SER A 71 -5.19 -13.99 -7.61
C SER A 71 -5.96 -14.32 -6.32
N THR A 72 -5.58 -15.39 -5.62
CA THR A 72 -5.96 -15.58 -4.21
C THR A 72 -4.80 -15.11 -3.35
N THR A 73 -4.60 -13.80 -3.29
CA THR A 73 -3.77 -13.19 -2.24
C THR A 73 -4.67 -12.47 -1.25
N PRO A 74 -5.10 -13.13 -0.16
CA PRO A 74 -5.61 -12.39 0.99
C PRO A 74 -4.40 -11.74 1.66
N GLY A 75 -4.37 -10.41 1.79
CA GLY A 75 -3.41 -9.76 2.68
C GLY A 75 -2.44 -8.74 2.10
N ARG A 76 -2.84 -7.97 1.08
CA ARG A 76 -2.24 -6.63 0.90
C ARG A 76 -3.26 -5.61 0.43
N GLU A 77 -4.35 -5.52 1.18
CA GLU A 77 -5.10 -4.27 1.30
C GLU A 77 -4.18 -3.25 1.98
N GLY A 78 -4.08 -2.04 1.44
CA GLY A 78 -3.41 -0.92 2.10
C GLY A 78 -1.92 -0.76 1.76
N MET A 79 -1.59 -0.46 0.51
CA MET A 79 -0.58 0.58 0.29
C MET A 79 -1.31 1.90 0.52
N PHE A 80 -1.30 2.35 1.77
CA PHE A 80 -1.69 3.70 2.12
C PHE A 80 -0.78 4.65 1.34
N VAL A 81 -1.38 5.39 0.41
CA VAL A 81 -0.81 6.67 0.00
C VAL A 81 -1.06 7.57 1.20
N GLU A 82 -0.05 7.76 2.05
CA GLU A 82 -0.03 8.90 2.96
C GLU A 82 0.05 10.14 2.08
N GLU A 83 -1.11 10.75 1.83
CA GLU A 83 -1.20 12.06 1.23
C GLU A 83 -0.71 13.07 2.27
N ASP A 84 0.41 13.72 1.95
CA ASP A 84 1.03 14.82 2.70
C ASP A 84 -0.02 15.86 3.16
N GLN A 85 -0.53 15.68 4.38
CA GLN A 85 -1.20 16.75 5.11
C GLN A 85 -0.15 17.50 5.94
N GLN A 86 0.21 18.64 5.37
CA GLN A 86 1.00 19.72 5.92
C GLN A 86 0.65 20.05 7.39
N GLU A 87 1.70 20.03 8.23
CA GLU A 87 1.91 20.90 9.40
C GLU A 87 0.93 20.80 10.59
N ARG A 88 1.24 19.97 11.59
CA ARG A 88 1.09 20.31 13.02
C ARG A 88 2.19 19.64 13.86
N THR A 89 2.99 20.47 14.53
CA THR A 89 3.96 20.06 15.54
C THR A 89 3.29 19.28 16.68
N PRO A 90 3.86 18.18 17.19
CA PRO A 90 3.33 17.53 18.38
C PRO A 90 3.66 18.38 19.63
N PRO A 91 2.72 18.59 20.56
CA PRO A 91 3.07 19.12 21.88
C PRO A 91 3.86 18.07 22.66
N PRO A 92 4.82 18.47 23.52
CA PRO A 92 5.57 17.53 24.34
C PRO A 92 4.64 16.88 25.38
N ILE A 93 4.50 15.56 25.32
CA ILE A 93 3.76 14.76 26.30
C ILE A 93 4.56 14.73 27.61
N SER A 94 4.06 15.42 28.63
CA SER A 94 4.48 15.31 30.03
C SER A 94 4.11 13.92 30.57
N ARG A 95 5.09 13.01 30.68
CA ARG A 95 4.92 11.71 31.36
C ARG A 95 4.93 11.89 32.88
N GLU A 96 3.81 12.29 33.48
CA GLU A 96 3.55 12.10 34.91
C GLU A 96 2.85 10.74 35.17
N ARG A 97 3.71 9.73 35.36
CA ARG A 97 3.75 8.79 36.51
C ARG A 97 2.42 8.32 37.15
N SER A 98 2.05 7.06 36.88
CA SER A 98 1.36 6.16 37.82
C SER A 98 1.61 4.72 37.35
N GLY A 99 2.11 3.74 38.11
CA GLY A 99 2.52 3.67 39.51
C GLY A 99 2.75 2.19 39.81
N ASN A 100 4.00 1.73 39.94
CA ASN A 100 4.34 0.47 40.62
C ASN A 100 5.86 0.39 40.93
N ALA A 101 6.36 1.14 41.92
CA ALA A 101 7.71 0.99 42.50
C ALA A 101 7.85 1.81 43.82
N PRO A 102 8.74 1.42 44.77
CA PRO A 102 8.59 1.54 46.24
C PRO A 102 8.69 2.95 46.88
N PRO A 103 8.43 3.11 48.20
CA PRO A 103 8.19 4.39 48.86
C PRO A 103 9.46 5.21 49.17
N ARG A 104 9.22 6.51 49.34
CA ARG A 104 10.17 7.63 49.47
C ARG A 104 11.04 7.59 50.73
N PRO A 105 12.20 8.26 50.70
CA PRO A 105 12.54 9.14 51.83
C PRO A 105 13.25 10.43 51.38
N VAL A 106 12.76 11.62 51.74
CA VAL A 106 13.64 12.78 52.02
C VAL A 106 12.99 13.69 53.08
N VAL A 107 13.83 14.06 54.03
CA VAL A 107 13.64 14.76 55.30
C VAL A 107 13.38 16.26 55.11
N LYS A 108 12.53 16.86 55.96
CA LYS A 108 12.19 18.29 55.96
C LYS A 108 13.34 19.16 56.52
N PRO A 109 13.63 20.34 55.95
CA PRO A 109 14.50 21.31 56.61
C PRO A 109 13.75 22.04 57.74
N ARG A 110 14.36 22.11 58.93
CA ARG A 110 13.91 22.92 60.07
C ARG A 110 14.53 24.31 59.95
N THR A 111 13.72 25.35 60.05
CA THR A 111 14.15 26.70 60.40
C THR A 111 13.39 27.15 61.65
N ARG A 112 14.15 27.66 62.62
CA ARG A 112 13.71 28.65 63.62
C ARG A 112 14.67 29.81 63.51
#